data_AF-A0A4U5JVS5-F1
#
_entry.id   AF-A0A4U5JVS5-F1
#
_cell.length_a   1.000
_cell.length_b   1.000
_cell.length_c   1.000
_cell.angle_alpha   90.00
_cell.angle_beta   90.00
_cell.angle_gamma   90.00
#
_symmetry.space_group_name_H-M   'P 1'
#
loop_
_entity.id
_entity.type
_entity.pdbx_description
1 polymer ?
#
loop_
_entity_poly.entity_id
_entity_poly.type
_entity_poly.pdbx_seq_one_letter_code
_entity_poly.pdbx_strand_id
1 'polypeptide(L)'
;MNPHRTVFAGLLSAGLISAGLSPGTVHAQPAVARDAHEIADAAKFEQQPFAPVYIVTSRDTFINTLQPIAREGVARRDSIGADLVVSEIKAHQLPQVAERIHAREKRCGGYFAFATRAEADAFVRNDRTAQAARLAALVDYTIDNHATVDPWLPQVQASNILSTIQHLSTAYPNRYYSSTHGQTSANWIRDTWAALGSGRSDVSTELFSCGNCSTQPSVILTIQGTDLPNEIVVLGAHLDSINVSGGGQNMAAPGADDDASGIATLTEVLRVAMASGWKPKRTVKFMGYAAEEVGLRGSAAIAQSFQSQGKNVVGVLQLDMTNYKSGNGVDMQLITDYSNASMKTFLTNLFDAYLAPLGLTRGSYTCGYGCSDHASWTSAGFPSAMMFEAGDASGEYFPYIHSANDTLQNMGNSAANSAKFAKLGLAFLGELGKTSGGGPGPGNTPPIANFTAAVSGLNVQFTDTSTDSDGSVVSRSWNFGDGGSSTSANPSHAYAAAGTYSVGLTVTDDDGASHTKTQSVTVGSGGDAVVLNVALPTVTSGNWSSTYTVSIPAGTTKLVVSTSGGTGDADLYVRKGAAPTSTSYTCRPYTSGNAETCTINAPTAGSTYYIRVRAYSTFSGVNLKAVRSPN
;
A
#
# COMPACT_ATOMS: atom_id res chain seq x y z
N MET A 1 -25.08 81.12 22.16
CA MET A 1 -26.06 81.61 21.16
C MET A 1 -25.61 81.15 19.78
N ASN A 2 -26.54 80.83 18.88
CA ASN A 2 -26.29 80.64 17.44
C ASN A 2 -26.31 82.05 16.75
N PRO A 3 -26.04 82.26 15.42
CA PRO A 3 -26.23 81.31 14.31
C PRO A 3 -25.22 81.32 13.10
N HIS A 4 -25.29 80.25 12.29
CA HIS A 4 -25.28 80.16 10.79
C HIS A 4 -24.14 80.77 9.91
N ARG A 5 -23.51 79.98 8.99
CA ARG A 5 -23.82 79.72 7.53
C ARG A 5 -23.65 80.97 6.60
N THR A 6 -23.20 80.96 5.32
CA THR A 6 -22.65 80.02 4.28
C THR A 6 -22.06 80.89 3.09
N VAL A 7 -21.69 80.53 1.83
CA VAL A 7 -21.83 79.36 0.91
C VAL A 7 -20.83 79.42 -0.30
N PHE A 8 -20.35 78.26 -0.81
CA PHE A 8 -19.82 77.95 -2.19
C PHE A 8 -18.47 78.41 -2.80
N ALA A 9 -18.08 77.65 -3.85
CA ALA A 9 -17.05 77.83 -4.91
C ALA A 9 -15.54 77.66 -4.53
N GLY A 10 -14.66 77.15 -5.41
CA GLY A 10 -14.91 76.47 -6.70
C GLY A 10 -13.68 76.26 -7.63
N LEU A 11 -13.13 75.02 -7.64
CA LEU A 11 -12.37 74.33 -8.72
C LEU A 11 -11.05 74.90 -9.34
N LEU A 12 -10.13 73.96 -9.63
CA LEU A 12 -9.08 73.94 -10.67
C LEU A 12 -7.90 74.95 -10.65
N SER A 13 -6.70 74.41 -10.38
CA SER A 13 -5.58 74.33 -11.34
C SER A 13 -4.43 73.46 -10.77
N ALA A 14 -3.52 72.94 -11.60
CA ALA A 14 -2.51 71.96 -11.19
C ALA A 14 -1.21 72.01 -12.01
N GLY A 15 -0.10 71.59 -11.37
CA GLY A 15 1.23 71.41 -11.96
C GLY A 15 2.17 72.63 -11.84
N LEU A 16 3.50 72.47 -11.88
CA LEU A 16 4.31 71.24 -11.82
C LEU A 16 5.79 71.63 -11.58
N ILE A 17 6.50 71.02 -10.61
CA ILE A 17 7.96 71.18 -10.44
C ILE A 17 8.60 69.81 -10.15
N SER A 18 9.80 69.60 -10.70
CA SER A 18 10.56 68.36 -10.71
C SER A 18 11.57 68.21 -9.57
N ALA A 19 11.85 66.96 -9.18
CA ALA A 19 13.12 66.54 -8.58
C ALA A 19 13.40 65.08 -8.96
N GLY A 20 14.65 64.62 -8.85
CA GLY A 20 15.00 63.21 -9.02
C GLY A 20 16.45 62.93 -8.62
N LEU A 21 16.73 61.66 -8.29
CA LEU A 21 18.03 60.95 -8.35
C LEU A 21 17.83 59.54 -7.74
N SER A 22 18.72 58.61 -8.07
CA SER A 22 18.70 57.18 -7.71
C SER A 22 19.96 56.82 -6.87
N PRO A 23 20.25 55.57 -6.43
CA PRO A 23 19.56 54.28 -6.67
C PRO A 23 19.37 53.38 -5.43
N GLY A 24 18.71 52.21 -5.63
CA GLY A 24 18.62 51.15 -4.62
C GLY A 24 17.61 50.06 -4.97
N THR A 25 18.00 49.06 -5.76
CA THR A 25 17.07 48.03 -6.27
C THR A 25 16.87 46.86 -5.30
N VAL A 26 15.70 46.82 -4.64
CA VAL A 26 15.09 45.59 -4.11
C VAL A 26 13.77 45.38 -4.83
N HIS A 27 13.63 44.29 -5.58
CA HIS A 27 12.42 43.98 -6.36
C HIS A 27 11.35 43.31 -5.48
N ALA A 28 10.65 44.12 -4.69
CA ALA A 28 9.35 43.75 -4.15
C ALA A 28 8.27 44.14 -5.19
N GLN A 29 7.66 43.15 -5.85
CA GLN A 29 6.49 43.42 -6.69
C GLN A 29 5.27 43.75 -5.81
N PRO A 30 4.43 44.72 -6.20
CA PRO A 30 3.28 45.11 -5.39
C PRO A 30 2.20 44.04 -5.40
N ALA A 31 1.55 43.83 -4.25
CA ALA A 31 0.33 43.05 -4.17
C ALA A 31 -0.78 43.76 -4.98
N VAL A 32 -1.18 43.17 -6.10
CA VAL A 32 -2.31 43.66 -6.89
C VAL A 32 -3.60 43.28 -6.15
N ALA A 33 -4.19 44.25 -5.46
CA ALA A 33 -5.60 44.17 -5.09
C ALA A 33 -6.41 44.11 -6.39
N ARG A 34 -6.94 42.93 -6.73
CA ARG A 34 -7.97 42.81 -7.76
C ARG A 34 -9.30 43.22 -7.14
N ASP A 35 -9.94 44.22 -7.75
CA ASP A 35 -11.17 44.80 -7.24
C ASP A 35 -12.30 43.77 -7.14
N ALA A 36 -13.18 43.96 -6.15
CA ALA A 36 -14.34 43.12 -5.87
C ALA A 36 -15.44 43.13 -6.97
N HIS A 37 -15.11 43.62 -8.18
CA HIS A 37 -16.00 43.66 -9.35
C HIS A 37 -15.98 42.34 -10.15
N GLU A 38 -14.84 41.62 -10.20
CA GLU A 38 -14.76 40.32 -10.92
C GLU A 38 -15.64 39.22 -10.27
N ILE A 39 -16.07 39.40 -9.00
CA ILE A 39 -16.90 38.45 -8.25
C ILE A 39 -18.37 38.45 -8.74
N ALA A 40 -18.82 39.52 -9.40
CA ALA A 40 -20.22 39.67 -9.82
C ALA A 40 -20.67 38.66 -10.91
N ASP A 41 -19.71 38.09 -11.65
CA ASP A 41 -19.97 37.40 -12.91
C ASP A 41 -20.31 35.90 -12.76
N ALA A 42 -20.10 35.33 -11.57
CA ALA A 42 -20.34 33.91 -11.26
C ALA A 42 -21.84 33.54 -11.13
N ALA A 43 -22.72 34.54 -11.00
CA ALA A 43 -24.16 34.36 -10.72
C ALA A 43 -25.06 34.16 -11.97
N LYS A 44 -24.46 34.05 -13.17
CA LYS A 44 -25.17 34.16 -14.47
C LYS A 44 -26.35 33.19 -14.65
N PHE A 45 -26.23 31.93 -14.25
CA PHE A 45 -27.31 30.94 -14.43
C PHE A 45 -28.53 31.21 -13.54
N GLU A 46 -28.34 31.75 -12.35
CA GLU A 46 -29.40 31.87 -11.35
C GLU A 46 -30.11 33.23 -11.43
N GLN A 47 -29.38 34.27 -11.83
CA GLN A 47 -29.96 35.55 -12.24
C GLN A 47 -30.70 35.44 -13.58
N GLN A 48 -30.43 34.40 -14.38
CA GLN A 48 -31.08 34.16 -15.68
C GLN A 48 -31.63 32.72 -15.77
N PRO A 49 -32.70 32.36 -15.02
CA PRO A 49 -33.22 30.99 -14.96
C PRO A 49 -33.68 30.41 -16.30
N PHE A 50 -33.88 31.25 -17.32
CA PHE A 50 -34.24 30.87 -18.70
C PHE A 50 -33.07 30.93 -19.69
N ALA A 51 -31.86 31.26 -19.26
CA ALA A 51 -30.66 31.20 -20.09
C ALA A 51 -30.37 29.77 -20.54
N PRO A 52 -29.80 29.58 -21.75
CA PRO A 52 -29.35 28.27 -22.22
C PRO A 52 -28.16 27.79 -21.39
N VAL A 53 -28.16 26.50 -21.04
CA VAL A 53 -27.02 25.80 -20.46
C VAL A 53 -26.78 24.53 -21.27
N TYR A 54 -25.54 24.26 -21.60
CA TYR A 54 -25.17 23.19 -22.50
C TYR A 54 -24.57 22.04 -21.69
N ILE A 55 -25.20 20.87 -21.77
CA ILE A 55 -24.82 19.68 -21.01
C ILE A 55 -24.20 18.61 -21.92
N VAL A 56 -23.18 17.92 -21.40
CA VAL A 56 -22.57 16.73 -22.00
C VAL A 56 -23.00 15.51 -21.18
N THR A 57 -23.63 14.55 -21.86
CA THR A 57 -24.10 13.28 -21.26
C THR A 57 -23.85 12.12 -22.23
N SER A 58 -23.98 10.86 -21.78
CA SER A 58 -23.96 9.75 -22.74
C SER A 58 -25.20 9.76 -23.63
N ARG A 59 -25.05 9.16 -24.80
CA ARG A 59 -26.15 9.02 -25.76
C ARG A 59 -27.39 8.35 -25.17
N ASP A 60 -27.18 7.35 -24.31
CA ASP A 60 -28.29 6.62 -23.69
C ASP A 60 -28.98 7.43 -22.59
N THR A 61 -28.22 8.20 -21.78
CA THR A 61 -28.78 9.19 -20.84
C THR A 61 -29.66 10.21 -21.58
N PHE A 62 -29.16 10.75 -22.69
CA PHE A 62 -29.91 11.71 -23.48
C PHE A 62 -31.23 11.10 -23.99
N ILE A 63 -31.17 9.92 -24.63
CA ILE A 63 -32.32 9.28 -25.27
C ILE A 63 -33.38 8.85 -24.25
N ASN A 64 -33.00 8.14 -23.19
CA ASN A 64 -33.96 7.49 -22.29
C ASN A 64 -34.54 8.44 -21.22
N THR A 65 -33.78 9.47 -20.86
CA THR A 65 -33.99 10.20 -19.59
C THR A 65 -34.15 11.70 -19.78
N LEU A 66 -33.35 12.32 -20.66
CA LEU A 66 -33.28 13.79 -20.77
C LEU A 66 -34.04 14.40 -21.96
N GLN A 67 -34.43 13.65 -22.98
CA GLN A 67 -35.30 14.13 -24.08
C GLN A 67 -36.51 14.98 -23.65
N PRO A 68 -37.20 14.74 -22.51
CA PRO A 68 -38.33 15.58 -22.07
C PRO A 68 -37.94 16.98 -21.56
N ILE A 69 -36.67 17.26 -21.30
CA ILE A 69 -36.18 18.56 -20.79
C ILE A 69 -35.05 19.18 -21.62
N ALA A 70 -34.30 18.38 -22.38
CA ALA A 70 -33.16 18.80 -23.18
C ALA A 70 -33.48 18.81 -24.67
N ARG A 71 -33.01 19.85 -25.38
CA ARG A 71 -33.19 20.04 -26.83
C ARG A 71 -31.84 20.14 -27.55
N GLU A 72 -31.88 20.24 -28.88
CA GLU A 72 -30.69 20.45 -29.74
C GLU A 72 -29.53 19.48 -29.46
N GLY A 73 -29.87 18.25 -29.08
CA GLY A 73 -28.93 17.16 -28.85
C GLY A 73 -28.24 16.78 -30.15
N VAL A 74 -26.92 17.00 -30.22
CA VAL A 74 -26.08 16.57 -31.35
C VAL A 74 -25.05 15.59 -30.83
N ALA A 75 -24.93 14.46 -31.52
CA ALA A 75 -23.97 13.41 -31.19
C ALA A 75 -22.53 13.92 -31.27
N ARG A 76 -21.69 13.37 -30.40
CA ARG A 76 -20.24 13.57 -30.30
C ARG A 76 -19.58 12.25 -29.91
N ARG A 77 -18.24 12.22 -29.94
CA ARG A 77 -17.43 11.18 -29.29
C ARG A 77 -16.28 11.81 -28.54
N ASP A 78 -15.89 11.16 -27.46
CA ASP A 78 -14.66 11.47 -26.71
C ASP A 78 -13.41 10.89 -27.42
N SER A 79 -12.24 10.98 -26.78
CA SER A 79 -10.96 10.50 -27.32
C SER A 79 -10.80 8.98 -27.33
N ILE A 80 -11.68 8.22 -26.65
CA ILE A 80 -11.71 6.75 -26.68
C ILE A 80 -12.85 6.19 -27.54
N GLY A 81 -13.75 7.04 -28.02
CA GLY A 81 -14.81 6.71 -28.97
C GLY A 81 -16.21 6.50 -28.36
N ALA A 82 -16.43 6.84 -27.08
CA ALA A 82 -17.73 6.69 -26.44
C ALA A 82 -18.77 7.64 -27.05
N ASP A 83 -20.00 7.14 -27.28
CA ASP A 83 -21.09 7.91 -27.89
C ASP A 83 -21.69 8.91 -26.88
N LEU A 84 -21.40 10.20 -27.10
CA LEU A 84 -21.87 11.32 -26.27
C LEU A 84 -22.91 12.18 -26.99
N VAL A 85 -23.66 12.97 -26.22
CA VAL A 85 -24.53 14.02 -26.75
C VAL A 85 -24.25 15.34 -26.04
N VAL A 86 -24.07 16.40 -26.84
CA VAL A 86 -24.12 17.79 -26.36
C VAL A 86 -25.51 18.34 -26.67
N SER A 87 -26.24 18.72 -25.63
CA SER A 87 -27.64 19.21 -25.69
C SER A 87 -27.82 20.48 -24.86
N GLU A 88 -28.95 21.16 -25.04
CA GLU A 88 -29.28 22.42 -24.35
C GLU A 88 -30.48 22.23 -23.40
N ILE A 89 -30.36 22.75 -22.19
CA ILE A 89 -31.44 22.90 -21.19
C ILE A 89 -31.53 24.37 -20.76
N LYS A 90 -32.56 24.75 -20.00
CA LYS A 90 -32.61 26.05 -19.31
C LYS A 90 -31.92 25.96 -17.95
N ALA A 91 -31.30 27.04 -17.48
CA ALA A 91 -30.55 27.07 -16.22
C ALA A 91 -31.30 26.52 -14.99
N HIS A 92 -32.60 26.83 -14.82
CA HIS A 92 -33.40 26.31 -13.70
C HIS A 92 -33.65 24.79 -13.74
N GLN A 93 -33.29 24.10 -14.83
CA GLN A 93 -33.47 22.67 -15.01
C GLN A 93 -32.22 21.86 -14.64
N LEU A 94 -31.12 22.50 -14.23
CA LEU A 94 -29.88 21.81 -13.82
C LEU A 94 -30.13 20.75 -12.71
N PRO A 95 -30.80 21.06 -11.57
CA PRO A 95 -31.18 20.05 -10.58
C PRO A 95 -32.02 18.88 -11.12
N GLN A 96 -32.80 19.11 -12.18
CA GLN A 96 -33.65 18.09 -12.80
C GLN A 96 -32.86 17.12 -13.70
N VAL A 97 -31.61 17.43 -14.07
CA VAL A 97 -30.78 16.48 -14.82
C VAL A 97 -30.38 15.32 -13.91
N ALA A 98 -29.76 15.62 -12.77
CA ALA A 98 -29.37 14.62 -11.78
C ALA A 98 -30.58 13.90 -11.16
N GLU A 99 -31.68 14.61 -10.85
CA GLU A 99 -32.98 14.00 -10.48
C GLU A 99 -33.34 12.84 -11.41
N ARG A 100 -33.32 13.09 -12.73
CA ARG A 100 -33.88 12.16 -13.71
C ARG A 100 -32.99 10.96 -13.89
N ILE A 101 -31.68 11.16 -13.83
CA ILE A 101 -30.68 10.08 -13.86
C ILE A 101 -30.88 9.20 -12.63
N HIS A 102 -30.86 9.77 -11.41
CA HIS A 102 -31.09 9.04 -10.16
C HIS A 102 -32.45 8.32 -10.13
N ALA A 103 -33.54 8.99 -10.49
CA ALA A 103 -34.88 8.44 -10.41
C ALA A 103 -35.14 7.30 -11.41
N ARG A 104 -34.66 7.45 -12.66
CA ARG A 104 -35.01 6.56 -13.80
C ARG A 104 -33.95 5.51 -14.12
N GLU A 105 -32.68 5.87 -14.00
CA GLU A 105 -31.56 5.06 -14.51
C GLU A 105 -30.85 4.28 -13.40
N LYS A 106 -31.14 4.59 -12.13
CA LYS A 106 -30.56 3.94 -10.95
C LYS A 106 -29.03 3.95 -11.00
N ARG A 107 -28.48 5.15 -11.16
CA ARG A 107 -27.04 5.48 -11.12
C ARG A 107 -26.79 6.92 -10.67
N CYS A 108 -25.60 7.18 -10.13
CA CYS A 108 -25.04 8.50 -9.80
C CYS A 108 -25.36 9.55 -10.87
N GLY A 109 -25.56 10.81 -10.45
CA GLY A 109 -26.34 11.82 -11.18
C GLY A 109 -25.57 12.96 -11.85
N GLY A 110 -24.23 12.99 -11.78
CA GLY A 110 -23.40 14.05 -12.37
C GLY A 110 -23.56 14.25 -13.88
N TYR A 111 -22.89 15.25 -14.45
CA TYR A 111 -22.81 15.54 -15.90
C TYR A 111 -21.87 16.74 -16.07
N PHE A 112 -21.45 17.11 -17.28
CA PHE A 112 -20.69 18.36 -17.46
C PHE A 112 -21.59 19.49 -17.96
N ALA A 113 -21.58 20.66 -17.30
CA ALA A 113 -22.39 21.83 -17.67
C ALA A 113 -21.57 23.07 -18.04
N PHE A 114 -21.92 23.70 -19.16
CA PHE A 114 -21.21 24.82 -19.77
C PHE A 114 -22.14 25.99 -20.09
N ALA A 115 -21.61 27.21 -20.04
CA ALA A 115 -22.38 28.42 -20.32
C ALA A 115 -22.67 28.60 -21.82
N THR A 116 -21.84 28.02 -22.69
CA THR A 116 -21.97 28.12 -24.14
C THR A 116 -21.82 26.78 -24.85
N ARG A 117 -22.44 26.67 -26.02
CA ARG A 117 -22.28 25.53 -26.94
C ARG A 117 -20.81 25.31 -27.31
N ALA A 118 -20.07 26.41 -27.48
CA ALA A 118 -18.68 26.40 -27.89
C ALA A 118 -17.76 25.76 -26.84
N GLU A 119 -18.00 26.02 -25.55
CA GLU A 119 -17.31 25.38 -24.42
C GLU A 119 -17.65 23.89 -24.32
N ALA A 120 -18.93 23.49 -24.38
CA ALA A 120 -19.32 22.09 -24.33
C ALA A 120 -18.75 21.27 -25.50
N ASP A 121 -18.83 21.82 -26.72
CA ASP A 121 -18.22 21.19 -27.89
C ASP A 121 -16.68 21.27 -27.87
N ALA A 122 -16.07 22.21 -27.12
CA ALA A 122 -14.62 22.26 -26.91
C ALA A 122 -14.15 21.24 -25.88
N PHE A 123 -14.88 21.04 -24.77
CA PHE A 123 -14.61 20.01 -23.78
C PHE A 123 -14.53 18.64 -24.44
N VAL A 124 -15.54 18.25 -25.23
CA VAL A 124 -15.53 16.94 -25.89
C VAL A 124 -14.44 16.82 -26.97
N ARG A 125 -14.11 17.88 -27.71
CA ARG A 125 -12.98 17.89 -28.67
C ARG A 125 -11.61 17.82 -27.98
N ASN A 126 -11.49 18.37 -26.78
CA ASN A 126 -10.26 18.48 -26.02
C ASN A 126 -10.11 17.38 -24.96
N ASP A 127 -11.04 16.41 -24.92
CA ASP A 127 -10.97 15.26 -24.02
C ASP A 127 -9.63 14.53 -24.18
N ARG A 128 -9.05 14.16 -23.04
CA ARG A 128 -7.75 13.52 -22.95
C ARG A 128 -7.79 12.19 -22.21
N THR A 129 -8.95 11.56 -22.09
CA THR A 129 -9.10 10.20 -21.54
C THR A 129 -8.11 9.20 -22.16
N ALA A 130 -7.86 9.28 -23.47
CA ALA A 130 -6.85 8.48 -24.17
C ALA A 130 -5.37 8.87 -23.87
N GLN A 131 -5.10 10.10 -23.40
CA GLN A 131 -3.79 10.50 -22.87
C GLN A 131 -3.62 10.03 -21.42
N ALA A 132 -4.66 10.11 -20.60
CA ALA A 132 -4.65 9.63 -19.20
C ALA A 132 -4.22 8.16 -19.13
N ALA A 133 -4.77 7.31 -20.01
CA ALA A 133 -4.37 5.91 -20.12
C ALA A 133 -2.89 5.67 -20.47
N ARG A 134 -2.20 6.64 -21.11
CA ARG A 134 -0.76 6.57 -21.41
C ARG A 134 0.10 7.08 -20.26
N LEU A 135 -0.31 8.17 -19.61
CA LEU A 135 0.37 8.69 -18.42
C LEU A 135 0.28 7.69 -17.25
N ALA A 136 -0.88 7.05 -17.08
CA ALA A 136 -1.10 5.98 -16.11
C ALA A 136 -0.29 4.68 -16.40
N ALA A 137 0.40 4.59 -17.53
CA ALA A 137 1.33 3.49 -17.84
C ALA A 137 2.80 3.86 -17.58
N LEU A 138 3.07 5.10 -17.13
CA LEU A 138 4.39 5.61 -16.75
C LEU A 138 4.53 5.80 -15.23
N VAL A 139 3.43 5.72 -14.48
CA VAL A 139 3.44 5.70 -13.01
C VAL A 139 3.54 4.24 -12.56
N ASP A 140 4.58 3.93 -11.79
CA ASP A 140 4.73 2.62 -11.16
C ASP A 140 3.85 2.57 -9.89
N TYR A 141 2.84 1.69 -9.91
CA TYR A 141 1.81 1.55 -8.88
C TYR A 141 2.15 0.38 -7.96
N THR A 142 3.30 0.47 -7.28
CA THR A 142 3.73 -0.53 -6.30
C THR A 142 2.90 -0.48 -5.02
N ILE A 143 2.75 -1.65 -4.39
CA ILE A 143 2.29 -1.80 -3.01
C ILE A 143 3.50 -2.30 -2.22
N ASP A 144 4.13 -1.39 -1.48
CA ASP A 144 5.40 -1.60 -0.77
C ASP A 144 5.55 -0.70 0.49
N ASN A 145 4.46 -0.07 0.95
CA ASN A 145 4.46 0.88 2.07
C ASN A 145 3.61 0.39 3.25
N HIS A 146 3.57 -0.94 3.46
CA HIS A 146 2.89 -1.62 4.57
C HIS A 146 3.26 -1.03 5.94
N ALA A 147 4.55 -0.78 6.18
CA ALA A 147 5.05 -0.13 7.39
C ALA A 147 4.44 1.26 7.69
N THR A 148 3.86 1.95 6.69
CA THR A 148 3.08 3.19 6.88
C THR A 148 1.59 2.92 6.99
N VAL A 149 1.03 2.06 6.12
CA VAL A 149 -0.42 1.88 5.99
C VAL A 149 -1.01 1.02 7.12
N ASP A 150 -0.40 -0.11 7.46
CA ASP A 150 -0.99 -1.05 8.43
C ASP A 150 -1.13 -0.46 9.84
N PRO A 151 -0.19 0.37 10.36
CA PRO A 151 -0.40 1.09 11.61
C PRO A 151 -1.56 2.11 11.58
N TRP A 152 -1.97 2.59 10.40
CA TRP A 152 -3.07 3.54 10.24
C TRP A 152 -4.46 2.89 10.23
N LEU A 153 -4.63 1.70 9.63
CA LEU A 153 -5.96 1.10 9.44
C LEU A 153 -6.74 0.88 10.76
N PRO A 154 -6.10 0.52 11.91
CA PRO A 154 -6.78 0.44 13.21
C PRO A 154 -7.11 1.80 13.84
N GLN A 155 -6.54 2.91 13.37
CA GLN A 155 -6.73 4.25 13.95
C GLN A 155 -8.01 4.94 13.49
N VAL A 156 -8.71 4.38 12.49
CA VAL A 156 -9.96 4.90 11.94
C VAL A 156 -11.10 4.77 12.94
N GLN A 157 -11.74 5.89 13.25
CA GLN A 157 -12.82 6.00 14.22
C GLN A 157 -14.12 6.44 13.54
N ALA A 158 -15.06 5.51 13.41
CA ALA A 158 -16.38 5.79 12.86
C ALA A 158 -17.12 6.92 13.60
N SER A 159 -16.86 7.12 14.89
CA SER A 159 -17.41 8.23 15.68
C SER A 159 -17.03 9.62 15.16
N ASN A 160 -15.82 9.77 14.59
CA ASN A 160 -15.36 11.06 14.05
C ASN A 160 -16.05 11.35 12.72
N ILE A 161 -16.09 10.36 11.83
CA ILE A 161 -16.81 10.42 10.56
C ILE A 161 -18.29 10.74 10.81
N LEU A 162 -18.93 10.02 11.75
CA LEU A 162 -20.32 10.23 12.16
C LEU A 162 -20.58 11.68 12.62
N SER A 163 -19.65 12.24 13.42
CA SER A 163 -19.74 13.61 13.90
C SER A 163 -19.61 14.64 12.77
N THR A 164 -18.75 14.38 11.78
CA THR A 164 -18.59 15.24 10.60
C THR A 164 -19.80 15.17 9.67
N ILE A 165 -20.34 13.97 9.39
CA ILE A 165 -21.60 13.79 8.65
C ILE A 165 -22.71 14.56 9.36
N GLN A 166 -22.91 14.32 10.66
CA GLN A 166 -23.94 14.98 11.45
C GLN A 166 -23.80 16.51 11.40
N HIS A 167 -22.58 17.05 11.51
CA HIS A 167 -22.38 18.50 11.37
C HIS A 167 -22.80 19.01 9.99
N LEU A 168 -22.25 18.44 8.92
CA LEU A 168 -22.47 18.87 7.54
C LEU A 168 -23.93 18.70 7.07
N SER A 169 -24.69 17.79 7.69
CA SER A 169 -26.10 17.54 7.37
C SER A 169 -27.11 18.17 8.34
N THR A 170 -26.70 18.71 9.50
CA THR A 170 -27.66 19.35 10.45
C THR A 170 -27.32 20.78 10.86
N ALA A 171 -26.09 21.27 10.66
CA ALA A 171 -25.75 22.68 10.88
C ALA A 171 -26.24 23.60 9.74
N TYR A 172 -26.60 23.02 8.59
CA TYR A 172 -26.96 23.73 7.37
C TYR A 172 -28.29 23.15 6.81
N PRO A 173 -29.26 23.97 6.37
CA PRO A 173 -30.45 23.47 5.67
C PRO A 173 -30.13 22.77 4.33
N ASN A 174 -29.06 23.21 3.68
CA ASN A 174 -28.48 22.67 2.45
C ASN A 174 -27.01 23.11 2.37
N ARG A 175 -26.21 22.48 1.51
CA ARG A 175 -24.88 22.97 1.12
C ARG A 175 -24.84 23.49 -0.32
N TYR A 176 -26.00 23.86 -0.86
CA TYR A 176 -26.20 24.23 -2.27
C TYR A 176 -25.20 25.28 -2.76
N TYR A 177 -24.63 25.06 -3.95
CA TYR A 177 -23.49 25.81 -4.49
C TYR A 177 -23.63 27.34 -4.59
N SER A 178 -24.85 27.87 -4.46
CA SER A 178 -25.14 29.31 -4.47
C SER A 178 -25.71 29.87 -3.17
N SER A 179 -26.12 29.01 -2.23
CA SER A 179 -26.63 29.48 -0.95
C SER A 179 -25.50 29.99 -0.06
N THR A 180 -25.81 30.90 0.86
CA THR A 180 -24.83 31.28 1.90
C THR A 180 -24.49 30.11 2.83
N HIS A 181 -25.33 29.06 2.85
CA HIS A 181 -25.06 27.81 3.55
C HIS A 181 -23.98 26.98 2.84
N GLY A 182 -24.04 26.84 1.51
CA GLY A 182 -22.97 26.22 0.72
C GLY A 182 -21.64 26.95 0.84
N GLN A 183 -21.65 28.29 0.85
CA GLN A 183 -20.44 29.07 1.10
C GLN A 183 -19.92 28.89 2.54
N THR A 184 -20.79 28.85 3.56
CA THR A 184 -20.35 28.71 4.97
C THR A 184 -19.93 27.30 5.35
N SER A 185 -20.47 26.24 4.72
CA SER A 185 -19.98 24.87 4.86
C SER A 185 -18.59 24.69 4.24
N ALA A 186 -18.34 25.26 3.05
CA ALA A 186 -16.99 25.26 2.45
C ALA A 186 -15.94 25.98 3.31
N ASN A 187 -16.32 27.11 3.95
CA ASN A 187 -15.46 27.76 4.95
C ASN A 187 -15.17 26.83 6.15
N TRP A 188 -16.18 26.14 6.69
CA TRP A 188 -16.02 25.24 7.82
C TRP A 188 -15.15 24.01 7.50
N ILE A 189 -15.28 23.43 6.30
CA ILE A 189 -14.42 22.32 5.84
C ILE A 189 -12.96 22.78 5.76
N ARG A 190 -12.68 23.95 5.15
CA ARG A 190 -11.33 24.56 5.14
C ARG A 190 -10.76 24.70 6.55
N ASP A 191 -11.52 25.30 7.47
CA ASP A 191 -11.03 25.61 8.81
C ASP A 191 -10.82 24.35 9.66
N THR A 192 -11.66 23.32 9.46
CA THR A 192 -11.50 22.00 10.07
C THR A 192 -10.24 21.29 9.57
N TRP A 193 -9.99 21.31 8.25
CA TRP A 193 -8.79 20.74 7.65
C TRP A 193 -7.52 21.52 8.03
N ALA A 194 -7.59 22.85 8.12
CA ALA A 194 -6.50 23.68 8.60
C ALA A 194 -6.16 23.40 10.08
N ALA A 195 -7.17 23.15 10.93
CA ALA A 195 -6.97 22.78 12.33
C ALA A 195 -6.28 21.41 12.48
N LEU A 196 -6.61 20.43 11.61
CA LEU A 196 -5.91 19.13 11.56
C LEU A 196 -4.44 19.26 11.13
N GLY A 197 -4.12 20.24 10.28
CA GLY A 197 -2.76 20.60 9.89
C GLY A 197 -2.01 21.53 10.86
N SER A 198 -2.58 21.87 12.02
CA SER A 198 -2.01 22.88 12.92
C SER A 198 -0.59 22.54 13.37
N GLY A 199 0.33 23.51 13.27
CA GLY A 199 1.75 23.35 13.59
C GLY A 199 2.60 22.72 12.47
N ARG A 200 2.02 22.31 11.34
CA ARG A 200 2.75 21.80 10.16
C ARG A 200 3.05 22.91 9.17
N SER A 201 4.33 23.28 9.00
CA SER A 201 4.76 24.27 8.01
C SER A 201 4.70 23.78 6.56
N ASP A 202 4.53 22.47 6.37
CA ASP A 202 4.34 21.80 5.08
C ASP A 202 2.85 21.61 4.71
N VAL A 203 1.92 22.08 5.53
CA VAL A 203 0.47 21.99 5.26
C VAL A 203 -0.11 23.39 5.02
N SER A 204 -0.99 23.51 4.02
CA SER A 204 -1.70 24.75 3.70
C SER A 204 -3.12 24.48 3.19
N THR A 205 -4.02 25.45 3.34
CA THR A 205 -5.41 25.37 2.85
C THR A 205 -5.78 26.60 2.02
N GLU A 206 -6.41 26.39 0.88
CA GLU A 206 -6.88 27.43 -0.04
C GLU A 206 -8.36 27.25 -0.38
N LEU A 207 -9.03 28.34 -0.77
CA LEU A 207 -10.35 28.32 -1.38
C LEU A 207 -10.21 28.59 -2.87
N PHE A 208 -10.69 27.66 -3.70
CA PHE A 208 -10.67 27.78 -5.15
C PHE A 208 -12.05 28.19 -5.67
N SER A 209 -12.18 29.43 -6.13
CA SER A 209 -13.37 29.93 -6.82
C SER A 209 -13.26 29.65 -8.32
N CYS A 210 -14.26 28.97 -8.91
CA CYS A 210 -14.37 28.86 -10.36
C CYS A 210 -15.36 29.88 -10.94
N GLY A 211 -15.11 30.35 -12.18
CA GLY A 211 -15.90 31.41 -12.82
C GLY A 211 -17.39 31.07 -13.02
N ASN A 212 -17.75 29.78 -12.94
CA ASN A 212 -19.12 29.28 -12.94
C ASN A 212 -19.44 28.46 -11.67
N CYS A 213 -18.88 28.78 -10.50
CA CYS A 213 -19.20 28.11 -9.22
C CYS A 213 -20.24 28.87 -8.35
N SER A 214 -20.85 29.95 -8.85
CA SER A 214 -21.68 30.87 -8.04
C SER A 214 -20.94 31.35 -6.77
N THR A 215 -21.52 31.19 -5.57
CA THR A 215 -20.96 31.75 -4.32
C THR A 215 -20.11 30.76 -3.53
N GLN A 216 -20.22 29.45 -3.79
CA GLN A 216 -19.46 28.41 -3.10
C GLN A 216 -18.07 28.19 -3.74
N PRO A 217 -16.97 28.32 -2.99
CA PRO A 217 -15.66 27.89 -3.42
C PRO A 217 -15.46 26.39 -3.18
N SER A 218 -14.64 25.75 -4.02
CA SER A 218 -14.07 24.44 -3.67
C SER A 218 -12.97 24.63 -2.59
N VAL A 219 -12.78 23.64 -1.73
CA VAL A 219 -11.73 23.63 -0.71
C VAL A 219 -10.57 22.77 -1.17
N ILE A 220 -9.34 23.23 -1.01
CA ILE A 220 -8.14 22.43 -1.25
C ILE A 220 -7.21 22.54 -0.03
N LEU A 221 -6.92 21.42 0.62
CA LEU A 221 -5.75 21.29 1.50
C LEU A 221 -4.58 20.72 0.70
N THR A 222 -3.37 21.20 0.95
CA THR A 222 -2.11 20.70 0.38
C THR A 222 -1.19 20.24 1.50
N ILE A 223 -0.62 19.05 1.37
CA ILE A 223 0.57 18.61 2.11
C ILE A 223 1.72 18.62 1.11
N GLN A 224 2.71 19.48 1.32
CA GLN A 224 3.83 19.67 0.40
C GLN A 224 4.74 18.43 0.40
N GLY A 225 4.91 17.81 -0.76
CA GLY A 225 5.83 16.68 -0.93
C GLY A 225 7.27 17.10 -0.71
N THR A 226 8.06 16.19 -0.15
CA THR A 226 9.46 16.44 0.23
C THR A 226 10.45 16.06 -0.87
N ASP A 227 10.39 14.80 -1.33
CA ASP A 227 11.37 14.21 -2.24
C ASP A 227 10.93 14.30 -3.71
N LEU A 228 9.61 14.26 -3.95
CA LEU A 228 8.96 14.38 -5.27
C LEU A 228 7.87 15.49 -5.26
N PRO A 229 8.21 16.75 -4.92
CA PRO A 229 7.25 17.85 -4.73
C PRO A 229 6.38 18.16 -5.97
N ASN A 230 6.83 17.81 -7.17
CA ASN A 230 6.13 18.08 -8.43
C ASN A 230 5.13 16.99 -8.83
N GLU A 231 5.20 15.79 -8.24
CA GLU A 231 4.21 14.73 -8.41
C GLU A 231 3.07 14.95 -7.43
N ILE A 232 1.82 14.92 -7.90
CA ILE A 232 0.62 15.26 -7.13
C ILE A 232 -0.30 14.05 -7.00
N VAL A 233 -0.67 13.72 -5.76
CA VAL A 233 -1.72 12.77 -5.39
C VAL A 233 -2.94 13.55 -4.94
N VAL A 234 -4.14 13.17 -5.39
CA VAL A 234 -5.40 13.82 -5.01
C VAL A 234 -6.34 12.81 -4.36
N LEU A 235 -6.95 13.20 -3.25
CA LEU A 235 -8.13 12.54 -2.67
C LEU A 235 -9.26 13.57 -2.65
N GLY A 236 -10.41 13.22 -3.23
CA GLY A 236 -11.50 14.16 -3.50
C GLY A 236 -12.88 13.62 -3.13
N ALA A 237 -13.78 14.56 -2.86
CA ALA A 237 -15.20 14.40 -2.52
C ALA A 237 -15.90 15.73 -2.82
N HIS A 238 -17.21 15.76 -3.06
CA HIS A 238 -17.93 17.04 -3.26
C HIS A 238 -18.56 17.55 -1.96
N LEU A 239 -18.76 18.86 -1.85
CA LEU A 239 -19.21 19.51 -0.61
C LEU A 239 -20.57 20.22 -0.70
N ASP A 240 -21.22 20.22 -1.87
CA ASP A 240 -22.60 20.68 -2.02
C ASP A 240 -23.67 19.62 -1.68
N SER A 241 -24.93 19.97 -1.91
CA SER A 241 -26.11 19.09 -1.86
C SER A 241 -27.33 19.76 -2.50
N ILE A 242 -28.21 18.99 -3.14
CA ILE A 242 -29.49 19.43 -3.70
C ILE A 242 -30.69 18.67 -3.12
N ASN A 243 -31.87 19.24 -3.35
CA ASN A 243 -33.13 18.53 -3.26
C ASN A 243 -33.97 18.88 -4.50
N VAL A 244 -34.37 17.84 -5.24
CA VAL A 244 -35.11 17.97 -6.51
C VAL A 244 -36.45 18.69 -6.38
N SER A 245 -37.01 18.77 -5.16
CA SER A 245 -38.25 19.52 -4.88
C SER A 245 -38.04 21.03 -4.68
N GLY A 246 -36.84 21.57 -4.92
CA GLY A 246 -36.53 22.98 -4.66
C GLY A 246 -35.20 23.47 -5.24
N GLY A 247 -34.66 24.53 -4.65
CA GLY A 247 -33.40 25.15 -5.02
C GLY A 247 -33.11 26.41 -4.20
N GLY A 248 -31.83 26.80 -4.10
CA GLY A 248 -31.41 28.03 -3.43
C GLY A 248 -31.51 28.00 -1.91
N GLN A 249 -31.47 29.19 -1.30
CA GLN A 249 -31.19 29.41 0.13
C GLN A 249 -31.99 28.52 1.10
N ASN A 250 -33.31 28.41 0.91
CA ASN A 250 -34.23 27.80 1.88
C ASN A 250 -34.55 26.33 1.57
N MET A 251 -33.84 25.72 0.63
CA MET A 251 -33.99 24.30 0.29
C MET A 251 -33.59 23.41 1.47
N ALA A 252 -34.37 22.36 1.74
CA ALA A 252 -33.98 21.31 2.69
C ALA A 252 -33.28 20.18 1.90
N ALA A 253 -31.95 20.13 1.98
CA ALA A 253 -31.09 19.16 1.31
C ALA A 253 -29.95 18.75 2.27
N PRO A 254 -30.22 17.89 3.27
CA PRO A 254 -29.24 17.61 4.32
C PRO A 254 -28.00 16.91 3.76
N GLY A 255 -28.13 16.13 2.68
CA GLY A 255 -27.00 15.61 1.92
C GLY A 255 -26.03 14.81 2.78
N ALA A 256 -26.55 13.83 3.52
CA ALA A 256 -25.84 13.17 4.61
C ALA A 256 -25.00 11.98 4.12
N ASP A 257 -25.51 11.22 3.14
CA ASP A 257 -24.66 10.32 2.34
C ASP A 257 -23.97 11.11 1.23
N ASP A 258 -24.71 12.04 0.61
CA ASP A 258 -24.39 12.73 -0.64
C ASP A 258 -24.11 14.24 -0.42
N ASP A 259 -22.85 14.70 -0.36
CA ASP A 259 -21.65 13.91 -0.06
C ASP A 259 -20.97 14.37 1.25
N ALA A 260 -21.76 14.59 2.29
CA ALA A 260 -21.19 14.73 3.64
C ALA A 260 -20.41 13.47 4.07
N SER A 261 -20.71 12.30 3.50
CA SER A 261 -20.02 11.05 3.83
C SER A 261 -18.61 10.97 3.24
N GLY A 262 -18.41 11.34 1.96
CA GLY A 262 -17.09 11.44 1.33
C GLY A 262 -16.23 12.50 1.99
N ILE A 263 -16.77 13.70 2.24
CA ILE A 263 -16.06 14.77 2.98
C ILE A 263 -15.68 14.33 4.40
N ALA A 264 -16.57 13.64 5.13
CA ALA A 264 -16.26 13.10 6.45
C ALA A 264 -15.19 12.00 6.39
N THR A 265 -15.23 11.16 5.37
CA THR A 265 -14.24 10.11 5.12
C THR A 265 -12.86 10.70 4.82
N LEU A 266 -12.76 11.70 3.93
CA LEU A 266 -11.52 12.47 3.69
C LEU A 266 -10.98 13.10 4.97
N THR A 267 -11.87 13.68 5.79
CA THR A 267 -11.50 14.35 7.05
C THR A 267 -10.88 13.37 8.04
N GLU A 268 -11.38 12.14 8.11
CA GLU A 268 -10.80 11.09 8.97
C GLU A 268 -9.48 10.51 8.42
N VAL A 269 -9.37 10.34 7.09
CA VAL A 269 -8.10 9.98 6.42
C VAL A 269 -7.02 11.02 6.73
N LEU A 270 -7.34 12.31 6.56
CA LEU A 270 -6.46 13.42 6.89
C LEU A 270 -6.09 13.42 8.39
N ARG A 271 -7.06 13.21 9.29
CA ARG A 271 -6.81 13.16 10.74
C ARG A 271 -5.83 12.06 11.12
N VAL A 272 -5.99 10.84 10.60
CA VAL A 272 -5.09 9.71 10.90
C VAL A 272 -3.67 10.00 10.38
N ALA A 273 -3.55 10.47 9.14
CA ALA A 273 -2.26 10.82 8.56
C ALA A 273 -1.54 11.93 9.36
N MET A 274 -2.23 13.02 9.70
CA MET A 274 -1.68 14.11 10.52
C MET A 274 -1.29 13.65 11.93
N ALA A 275 -2.14 12.87 12.60
CA ALA A 275 -1.89 12.38 13.95
C ALA A 275 -0.68 11.43 14.04
N SER A 276 -0.35 10.71 12.97
CA SER A 276 0.86 9.89 12.88
C SER A 276 2.16 10.69 12.67
N GLY A 277 2.07 12.01 12.44
CA GLY A 277 3.22 12.87 12.12
C GLY A 277 3.76 12.71 10.69
N TRP A 278 3.10 11.91 9.85
CA TRP A 278 3.54 11.53 8.51
C TRP A 278 3.83 12.72 7.60
N LYS A 279 4.84 12.56 6.74
CA LYS A 279 5.23 13.48 5.67
C LYS A 279 5.27 12.71 4.35
N PRO A 280 4.62 13.19 3.28
CA PRO A 280 4.57 12.46 2.03
C PRO A 280 5.81 12.72 1.18
N LYS A 281 6.21 11.71 0.39
CA LYS A 281 7.24 11.83 -0.65
C LYS A 281 6.76 12.75 -1.76
N ARG A 282 5.53 12.54 -2.22
CA ARG A 282 4.81 13.34 -3.24
C ARG A 282 4.00 14.46 -2.62
N THR A 283 3.59 15.46 -3.40
CA THR A 283 2.61 16.44 -2.92
C THR A 283 1.24 15.80 -2.85
N VAL A 284 0.57 15.89 -1.71
CA VAL A 284 -0.80 15.39 -1.53
C VAL A 284 -1.76 16.57 -1.51
N LYS A 285 -2.91 16.45 -2.16
CA LYS A 285 -4.03 17.37 -2.03
C LYS A 285 -5.30 16.65 -1.61
N PHE A 286 -5.97 17.17 -0.60
CA PHE A 286 -7.34 16.80 -0.23
C PHE A 286 -8.27 17.87 -0.81
N MET A 287 -9.37 17.47 -1.46
CA MET A 287 -10.27 18.40 -2.15
C MET A 287 -11.73 18.19 -1.76
N GLY A 288 -12.41 19.29 -1.46
CA GLY A 288 -13.87 19.36 -1.39
C GLY A 288 -14.37 20.15 -2.60
N TYR A 289 -14.95 19.49 -3.60
CA TYR A 289 -15.39 20.13 -4.84
C TYR A 289 -16.74 20.83 -4.66
N ALA A 290 -16.86 22.04 -5.22
CA ALA A 290 -18.11 22.79 -5.28
C ALA A 290 -18.83 22.56 -6.61
N ALA A 291 -20.16 22.63 -6.60
CA ALA A 291 -20.98 22.59 -7.82
C ALA A 291 -20.81 21.30 -8.64
N GLU A 292 -20.68 20.13 -7.99
CA GLU A 292 -20.78 18.80 -8.62
C GLU A 292 -22.18 18.66 -9.23
N GLU A 293 -23.17 18.80 -8.35
CA GLU A 293 -24.62 18.58 -8.52
C GLU A 293 -25.26 19.31 -9.72
N VAL A 294 -24.60 20.41 -10.10
CA VAL A 294 -25.03 21.32 -11.16
C VAL A 294 -24.07 21.34 -12.35
N GLY A 295 -23.24 20.30 -12.48
CA GLY A 295 -22.53 19.91 -13.68
C GLY A 295 -21.00 19.75 -13.58
N LEU A 296 -20.48 19.14 -12.51
CA LEU A 296 -19.05 18.87 -12.26
C LEU A 296 -18.15 20.12 -12.27
N ARG A 297 -18.70 21.28 -11.89
CA ARG A 297 -18.11 22.59 -12.25
C ARG A 297 -16.83 22.92 -11.48
N GLY A 298 -16.77 22.63 -10.18
CA GLY A 298 -15.58 22.84 -9.36
C GLY A 298 -14.41 21.94 -9.78
N SER A 299 -14.63 20.63 -9.87
CA SER A 299 -13.59 19.66 -10.27
C SER A 299 -13.14 19.86 -11.72
N ALA A 300 -14.06 20.16 -12.66
CA ALA A 300 -13.69 20.45 -14.04
C ALA A 300 -12.79 21.69 -14.14
N ALA A 301 -13.11 22.76 -13.38
CA ALA A 301 -12.28 23.96 -13.35
C ALA A 301 -10.91 23.72 -12.71
N ILE A 302 -10.82 22.93 -11.63
CA ILE A 302 -9.55 22.56 -11.00
C ILE A 302 -8.71 21.69 -11.94
N ALA A 303 -9.29 20.64 -12.52
CA ALA A 303 -8.58 19.72 -13.41
C ALA A 303 -8.10 20.42 -14.70
N GLN A 304 -8.91 21.31 -15.30
CA GLN A 304 -8.49 22.14 -16.44
C GLN A 304 -7.40 23.16 -16.05
N SER A 305 -7.47 23.74 -14.85
CA SER A 305 -6.41 24.61 -14.32
C SER A 305 -5.10 23.85 -14.13
N PHE A 306 -5.15 22.63 -13.60
CA PHE A 306 -3.98 21.76 -13.43
C PHE A 306 -3.40 21.31 -14.78
N GLN A 307 -4.25 20.96 -15.75
CA GLN A 307 -3.83 20.64 -17.13
C GLN A 307 -3.11 21.83 -17.79
N SER A 308 -3.70 23.03 -17.75
CA SER A 308 -3.14 24.23 -18.39
C SER A 308 -1.84 24.71 -17.73
N GLN A 309 -1.67 24.46 -16.42
CA GLN A 309 -0.42 24.69 -15.69
C GLN A 309 0.63 23.56 -15.86
N GLY A 310 0.31 22.47 -16.57
CA GLY A 310 1.23 21.33 -16.75
C GLY A 310 1.57 20.58 -15.46
N LYS A 311 0.65 20.54 -14.48
CA LYS A 311 0.85 19.80 -13.22
C LYS A 311 0.94 18.29 -13.47
N ASN A 312 1.84 17.60 -12.78
CA ASN A 312 1.99 16.14 -12.88
C ASN A 312 1.14 15.44 -11.81
N VAL A 313 -0.15 15.20 -12.09
CA VAL A 313 -1.02 14.42 -11.20
C VAL A 313 -0.85 12.93 -11.49
N VAL A 314 -0.37 12.16 -10.51
CA VAL A 314 -0.06 10.73 -10.64
C VAL A 314 -1.21 9.82 -10.19
N GLY A 315 -2.21 10.36 -9.51
CA GLY A 315 -3.47 9.66 -9.25
C GLY A 315 -4.49 10.48 -8.47
N VAL A 316 -5.76 10.23 -8.77
CA VAL A 316 -6.92 10.82 -8.08
C VAL A 316 -7.90 9.74 -7.64
N LEU A 317 -8.14 9.63 -6.33
CA LEU A 317 -9.24 8.87 -5.76
C LEU A 317 -10.43 9.80 -5.51
N GLN A 318 -11.59 9.48 -6.07
CA GLN A 318 -12.87 10.05 -5.66
C GLN A 318 -13.52 9.17 -4.58
N LEU A 319 -14.04 9.83 -3.54
CA LEU A 319 -15.01 9.31 -2.59
C LEU A 319 -16.28 10.15 -2.76
N ASP A 320 -17.39 9.49 -3.03
CA ASP A 320 -18.71 10.09 -3.23
C ASP A 320 -19.70 8.97 -2.91
N MET A 321 -20.61 9.22 -1.96
CA MET A 321 -21.48 8.25 -1.28
C MET A 321 -20.72 7.04 -0.74
N THR A 322 -20.47 7.04 0.56
CA THR A 322 -19.56 6.08 1.22
C THR A 322 -20.23 5.30 2.35
N ASN A 323 -21.46 5.64 2.76
CA ASN A 323 -21.95 5.22 4.07
C ASN A 323 -23.16 4.27 4.07
N TYR A 324 -24.05 4.35 3.09
CA TYR A 324 -25.09 3.34 2.97
C TYR A 324 -24.47 2.02 2.50
N LYS A 325 -25.14 0.93 2.88
CA LYS A 325 -24.80 -0.42 2.46
C LYS A 325 -26.05 -1.27 2.55
N SER A 326 -26.43 -1.91 1.46
CA SER A 326 -27.50 -2.90 1.52
C SER A 326 -27.06 -4.12 2.36
N GLY A 327 -28.03 -4.81 2.98
CA GLY A 327 -27.75 -6.01 3.78
C GLY A 327 -27.12 -7.15 2.99
N ASN A 328 -27.38 -7.21 1.68
CA ASN A 328 -26.92 -8.29 0.78
C ASN A 328 -25.75 -7.89 -0.14
N GLY A 329 -25.41 -6.60 -0.20
CA GLY A 329 -24.34 -6.10 -1.06
C GLY A 329 -22.93 -6.46 -0.57
N VAL A 330 -21.94 -6.22 -1.43
CA VAL A 330 -20.52 -6.12 -1.05
C VAL A 330 -20.27 -4.92 -0.13
N ASP A 331 -19.03 -4.60 0.23
CA ASP A 331 -18.70 -3.40 1.02
C ASP A 331 -18.37 -2.17 0.16
N MET A 332 -17.81 -2.38 -1.04
CA MET A 332 -17.47 -1.34 -2.02
C MET A 332 -17.70 -1.81 -3.45
N GLN A 333 -18.00 -0.90 -4.38
CA GLN A 333 -18.11 -1.19 -5.81
C GLN A 333 -17.16 -0.30 -6.62
N LEU A 334 -16.26 -0.91 -7.40
CA LEU A 334 -15.35 -0.17 -8.27
C LEU A 334 -16.09 0.41 -9.47
N ILE A 335 -16.04 1.73 -9.66
CA ILE A 335 -16.57 2.37 -10.87
C ILE A 335 -15.71 1.98 -12.08
N THR A 336 -16.33 1.38 -13.09
CA THR A 336 -15.62 0.74 -14.21
C THR A 336 -15.44 1.64 -15.43
N ASP A 337 -16.32 2.60 -15.66
CA ASP A 337 -16.21 3.62 -16.71
C ASP A 337 -15.70 4.95 -16.15
N TYR A 338 -15.23 5.86 -17.04
CA TYR A 338 -14.58 7.15 -16.69
C TYR A 338 -13.41 7.07 -15.69
N SER A 339 -12.96 5.85 -15.39
CA SER A 339 -11.90 5.49 -14.47
C SER A 339 -10.81 4.73 -15.23
N ASN A 340 -9.56 5.17 -15.12
CA ASN A 340 -8.47 4.67 -15.98
C ASN A 340 -8.06 3.23 -15.62
N ALA A 341 -7.61 2.46 -16.62
CA ALA A 341 -7.27 1.05 -16.45
C ALA A 341 -6.27 0.79 -15.31
N SER A 342 -5.10 1.44 -15.33
CA SER A 342 -4.09 1.28 -14.27
C SER A 342 -4.59 1.71 -12.90
N MET A 343 -5.41 2.77 -12.82
CA MET A 343 -5.94 3.25 -11.54
C MET A 343 -6.99 2.30 -10.96
N LYS A 344 -7.84 1.71 -11.80
CA LYS A 344 -8.75 0.62 -11.41
C LYS A 344 -7.99 -0.62 -10.93
N THR A 345 -6.90 -0.99 -11.60
CA THR A 345 -6.00 -2.06 -11.14
C THR A 345 -5.32 -1.69 -9.82
N PHE A 346 -4.87 -0.45 -9.62
CA PHE A 346 -4.27 -0.02 -8.37
C PHE A 346 -5.27 -0.03 -7.21
N LEU A 347 -6.48 0.52 -7.35
CA LEU A 347 -7.53 0.44 -6.32
C LEU A 347 -7.96 -1.01 -6.04
N THR A 348 -7.97 -1.88 -7.06
CA THR A 348 -8.20 -3.33 -6.92
C THR A 348 -7.11 -3.96 -6.04
N ASN A 349 -5.84 -3.75 -6.38
CA ASN A 349 -4.71 -4.32 -5.67
C ASN A 349 -4.61 -3.77 -4.23
N LEU A 350 -4.86 -2.47 -4.01
CA LEU A 350 -4.92 -1.87 -2.68
C LEU A 350 -6.00 -2.49 -1.81
N PHE A 351 -7.19 -2.73 -2.38
CA PHE A 351 -8.26 -3.40 -1.66
C PHE A 351 -7.86 -4.84 -1.31
N ASP A 352 -7.30 -5.58 -2.26
CA ASP A 352 -6.93 -6.98 -2.06
C ASP A 352 -5.75 -7.17 -1.08
N ALA A 353 -4.84 -6.18 -1.01
CA ALA A 353 -3.72 -6.18 -0.06
C ALA A 353 -4.12 -5.73 1.36
N TYR A 354 -4.92 -4.66 1.50
CA TYR A 354 -5.17 -4.02 2.80
C TYR A 354 -6.57 -4.22 3.38
N LEU A 355 -7.58 -4.46 2.55
CA LEU A 355 -8.99 -4.50 2.98
C LEU A 355 -9.55 -5.92 2.96
N ALA A 356 -9.23 -6.74 1.95
CA ALA A 356 -9.66 -8.13 1.89
C ALA A 356 -9.17 -8.99 3.08
N PRO A 357 -7.94 -8.82 3.63
CA PRO A 357 -7.53 -9.51 4.85
C PRO A 357 -8.33 -9.11 6.10
N LEU A 358 -9.01 -7.96 6.08
CA LEU A 358 -9.94 -7.52 7.12
C LEU A 358 -11.35 -8.10 6.96
N GLY A 359 -11.55 -9.03 5.99
CA GLY A 359 -12.83 -9.64 5.68
C GLY A 359 -13.75 -8.77 4.82
N LEU A 360 -13.25 -7.69 4.22
CA LEU A 360 -14.03 -6.79 3.38
C LEU A 360 -14.19 -7.35 1.96
N THR A 361 -15.33 -7.04 1.34
CA THR A 361 -15.72 -7.52 0.00
C THR A 361 -15.86 -6.38 -1.00
N ARG A 362 -15.43 -6.59 -2.25
CA ARG A 362 -15.60 -5.62 -3.34
C ARG A 362 -16.31 -6.22 -4.54
N GLY A 363 -17.05 -5.36 -5.25
CA GLY A 363 -17.69 -5.65 -6.53
C GLY A 363 -17.21 -4.68 -7.60
N SER A 364 -18.02 -4.50 -8.64
CA SER A 364 -17.78 -3.52 -9.70
C SER A 364 -19.11 -3.02 -10.23
N TYR A 365 -19.16 -1.74 -10.56
CA TYR A 365 -20.34 -1.02 -11.01
C TYR A 365 -20.02 -0.26 -12.30
N THR A 366 -21.03 -0.06 -13.14
CA THR A 366 -20.89 0.77 -14.35
C THR A 366 -21.86 1.93 -14.20
N CYS A 367 -21.33 3.13 -14.01
CA CYS A 367 -22.16 4.33 -14.12
C CYS A 367 -22.70 4.43 -15.55
N GLY A 368 -21.87 4.21 -16.57
CA GLY A 368 -22.23 4.33 -17.98
C GLY A 368 -22.22 5.77 -18.50
N TYR A 369 -21.59 6.68 -17.75
CA TYR A 369 -21.05 7.97 -18.15
C TYR A 369 -20.23 8.54 -16.95
N GLY A 370 -19.53 9.66 -17.13
CA GLY A 370 -18.78 10.33 -16.07
C GLY A 370 -19.66 10.91 -14.97
N CYS A 371 -19.91 10.11 -13.94
CA CYS A 371 -21.00 10.30 -12.98
C CYS A 371 -20.67 11.07 -11.71
N SER A 372 -19.40 11.47 -11.54
CA SER A 372 -18.85 12.20 -10.38
C SER A 372 -17.48 12.79 -10.75
N ASP A 373 -16.84 13.56 -9.85
CA ASP A 373 -15.65 14.38 -10.13
C ASP A 373 -14.42 13.63 -10.69
N HIS A 374 -14.32 12.31 -10.47
CA HIS A 374 -13.29 11.48 -11.12
C HIS A 374 -13.28 11.65 -12.65
N ALA A 375 -14.45 11.87 -13.25
CA ALA A 375 -14.60 12.08 -14.67
C ALA A 375 -13.96 13.40 -15.15
N SER A 376 -13.96 14.45 -14.33
CA SER A 376 -13.27 15.72 -14.62
C SER A 376 -11.76 15.52 -14.75
N TRP A 377 -11.17 14.70 -13.87
CA TRP A 377 -9.75 14.38 -13.88
C TRP A 377 -9.37 13.49 -15.07
N THR A 378 -10.14 12.44 -15.32
CA THR A 378 -9.95 11.54 -16.48
C THR A 378 -10.05 12.32 -17.80
N SER A 379 -11.07 13.18 -17.96
CA SER A 379 -11.27 13.98 -19.17
C SER A 379 -10.18 15.05 -19.36
N ALA A 380 -9.64 15.58 -18.26
CA ALA A 380 -8.47 16.47 -18.30
C ALA A 380 -7.15 15.75 -18.64
N GLY A 381 -7.12 14.41 -18.65
CA GLY A 381 -5.95 13.62 -19.02
C GLY A 381 -5.15 13.08 -17.83
N PHE A 382 -5.74 13.07 -16.63
CA PHE A 382 -5.09 12.59 -15.41
C PHE A 382 -5.63 11.21 -14.98
N PRO A 383 -4.80 10.34 -14.37
CA PRO A 383 -5.24 9.05 -13.84
C PRO A 383 -6.22 9.21 -12.66
N SER A 384 -7.47 8.76 -12.82
CA SER A 384 -8.47 8.74 -11.76
C SER A 384 -9.27 7.44 -11.71
N ALA A 385 -9.82 7.12 -10.54
CA ALA A 385 -10.87 6.13 -10.34
C ALA A 385 -11.67 6.43 -9.06
N MET A 386 -12.80 5.74 -8.90
CA MET A 386 -13.73 5.87 -7.79
C MET A 386 -14.11 4.49 -7.25
N MET A 387 -14.18 4.35 -5.93
CA MET A 387 -14.92 3.27 -5.27
C MET A 387 -16.17 3.90 -4.68
N PHE A 388 -17.31 3.31 -4.98
CA PHE A 388 -18.65 3.75 -4.57
C PHE A 388 -19.22 2.81 -3.52
N GLU A 389 -20.21 3.28 -2.75
CA GLU A 389 -20.96 2.43 -1.84
C GLU A 389 -21.66 1.25 -2.53
N ALA A 390 -22.09 0.30 -1.71
CA ALA A 390 -22.67 -0.95 -2.19
C ALA A 390 -24.17 -1.00 -1.97
N GLY A 391 -24.89 -0.76 -3.06
CA GLY A 391 -26.32 -1.03 -3.17
C GLY A 391 -26.69 -2.52 -3.03
N ASP A 392 -27.93 -2.87 -3.35
CA ASP A 392 -28.38 -4.26 -3.39
C ASP A 392 -27.80 -5.05 -4.59
N ALA A 393 -28.21 -6.32 -4.75
CA ALA A 393 -27.79 -7.16 -5.88
C ALA A 393 -28.36 -6.69 -7.25
N SER A 394 -29.31 -5.76 -7.24
CA SER A 394 -29.89 -5.08 -8.40
C SER A 394 -29.19 -3.75 -8.72
N GLY A 395 -28.32 -3.25 -7.83
CA GLY A 395 -27.63 -1.97 -7.93
C GLY A 395 -28.28 -0.82 -7.16
N GLU A 396 -29.27 -1.07 -6.30
CA GLU A 396 -29.97 -0.02 -5.54
C GLU A 396 -29.10 0.51 -4.37
N TYR A 397 -28.38 1.61 -4.62
CA TYR A 397 -27.73 2.47 -3.61
C TYR A 397 -28.76 3.26 -2.78
N PHE A 398 -28.30 4.17 -1.90
CA PHE A 398 -29.17 4.92 -1.00
C PHE A 398 -30.37 5.61 -1.70
N PRO A 399 -31.63 5.20 -1.45
CA PRO A 399 -32.78 5.60 -2.27
C PRO A 399 -33.34 7.00 -1.94
N TYR A 400 -32.68 7.76 -1.07
CA TYR A 400 -33.15 9.07 -0.59
C TYR A 400 -32.26 10.25 -0.99
N ILE A 401 -31.17 10.02 -1.73
CA ILE A 401 -30.29 11.08 -2.25
C ILE A 401 -31.06 12.14 -3.05
N HIS A 402 -30.49 13.34 -3.14
CA HIS A 402 -31.11 14.52 -3.76
C HIS A 402 -32.51 14.85 -3.17
N SER A 403 -32.73 14.62 -1.87
CA SER A 403 -33.99 14.91 -1.21
C SER A 403 -33.84 15.34 0.25
N ALA A 404 -34.91 15.91 0.82
CA ALA A 404 -34.97 16.20 2.26
C ALA A 404 -34.90 14.95 3.17
N ASN A 405 -35.00 13.75 2.61
CA ASN A 405 -34.88 12.48 3.33
C ASN A 405 -33.46 11.91 3.29
N ASP A 406 -32.53 12.44 2.48
CA ASP A 406 -31.12 12.14 2.66
C ASP A 406 -30.68 12.67 4.02
N THR A 407 -30.54 11.76 4.97
CA THR A 407 -30.34 12.05 6.38
C THR A 407 -29.63 10.89 7.04
N LEU A 408 -28.75 11.23 7.99
CA LEU A 408 -28.05 10.25 8.82
C LEU A 408 -29.00 9.26 9.53
N GLN A 409 -30.24 9.67 9.81
CA GLN A 409 -31.28 8.77 10.33
C GLN A 409 -31.66 7.66 9.34
N ASN A 410 -31.90 8.01 8.07
CA ASN A 410 -32.30 7.04 7.04
C ASN A 410 -31.11 6.17 6.58
N MET A 411 -29.87 6.63 6.77
CA MET A 411 -28.63 5.85 6.64
C MET A 411 -28.39 4.91 7.83
N GLY A 412 -29.27 4.90 8.84
CA GLY A 412 -29.19 4.00 10.00
C GLY A 412 -28.40 4.52 11.21
N ASN A 413 -28.15 5.83 11.30
CA ASN A 413 -27.40 6.51 12.38
C ASN A 413 -26.01 5.92 12.66
N SER A 414 -25.30 5.52 11.60
CA SER A 414 -23.98 4.90 11.66
C SER A 414 -23.03 5.55 10.67
N ALA A 415 -21.72 5.41 10.89
CA ALA A 415 -20.66 5.73 9.92
C ALA A 415 -19.75 4.51 9.66
N ALA A 416 -20.27 3.31 9.93
CA ALA A 416 -19.51 2.06 9.89
C ALA A 416 -19.15 1.60 8.46
N ASN A 417 -19.84 2.09 7.42
CA ASN A 417 -19.44 1.81 6.04
C ASN A 417 -18.37 2.82 5.58
N SER A 418 -18.56 4.13 5.81
CA SER A 418 -17.54 5.16 5.56
C SER A 418 -16.20 4.87 6.26
N ALA A 419 -16.22 4.26 7.45
CA ALA A 419 -15.01 3.80 8.14
C ALA A 419 -14.20 2.74 7.36
N LYS A 420 -14.79 2.07 6.36
CA LYS A 420 -14.11 1.18 5.42
C LYS A 420 -13.50 1.98 4.28
N PHE A 421 -14.23 2.96 3.73
CA PHE A 421 -13.71 3.88 2.72
C PHE A 421 -12.55 4.73 3.26
N ALA A 422 -12.54 5.07 4.55
CA ALA A 422 -11.39 5.70 5.20
C ALA A 422 -10.15 4.79 5.21
N LYS A 423 -10.31 3.46 5.36
CA LYS A 423 -9.19 2.51 5.23
C LYS A 423 -8.65 2.43 3.80
N LEU A 424 -9.54 2.43 2.79
CA LEU A 424 -9.12 2.52 1.40
C LEU A 424 -8.39 3.85 1.11
N GLY A 425 -8.92 4.96 1.60
CA GLY A 425 -8.31 6.29 1.47
C GLY A 425 -6.94 6.37 2.12
N LEU A 426 -6.74 5.72 3.28
CA LEU A 426 -5.44 5.60 3.94
C LEU A 426 -4.46 4.71 3.17
N ALA A 427 -4.91 3.58 2.62
CA ALA A 427 -4.09 2.73 1.76
C ALA A 427 -3.66 3.48 0.48
N PHE A 428 -4.59 4.15 -0.20
CA PHE A 428 -4.29 4.98 -1.37
C PHE A 428 -3.35 6.15 -1.05
N LEU A 429 -3.57 6.83 0.08
CA LEU A 429 -2.73 7.93 0.55
C LEU A 429 -1.29 7.46 0.84
N GLY A 430 -1.15 6.36 1.58
CA GLY A 430 0.14 5.82 1.98
C GLY A 430 0.90 5.28 0.78
N GLU A 431 0.26 4.48 -0.07
CA GLU A 431 0.93 3.87 -1.21
C GLU A 431 1.20 4.83 -2.36
N LEU A 432 0.25 5.70 -2.73
CA LEU A 432 0.52 6.63 -3.82
C LEU A 432 1.32 7.84 -3.35
N GLY A 433 1.07 8.35 -2.13
CA GLY A 433 1.85 9.45 -1.56
C GLY A 433 3.30 9.05 -1.29
N LYS A 434 3.52 7.80 -0.82
CA LYS A 434 4.75 7.25 -0.20
C LYS A 434 5.26 8.11 0.96
N THR A 435 6.10 7.55 1.82
CA THR A 435 6.61 8.27 3.00
C THR A 435 7.89 9.05 2.66
N SER A 436 8.07 10.21 3.26
CA SER A 436 9.29 11.03 3.08
C SER A 436 10.50 10.34 3.70
N GLY A 437 11.63 10.31 2.99
CA GLY A 437 12.90 9.75 3.49
C GLY A 437 12.94 8.22 3.54
N GLY A 438 11.83 7.55 3.90
CA GLY A 438 11.52 6.20 3.47
C GLY A 438 11.03 6.21 2.02
N GLY A 439 11.94 6.54 1.08
CA GLY A 439 11.64 6.93 -0.30
C GLY A 439 11.09 5.79 -1.17
N PRO A 440 11.72 5.42 -2.29
CA PRO A 440 11.77 4.00 -2.61
C PRO A 440 12.77 3.37 -1.64
N GLY A 441 12.37 2.34 -0.89
CA GLY A 441 13.37 1.41 -0.38
C GLY A 441 14.13 0.77 -1.56
N PRO A 442 15.28 0.09 -1.32
CA PRO A 442 15.53 -1.09 -2.14
C PRO A 442 14.28 -1.97 -1.99
N GLY A 443 13.50 -2.14 -3.07
CA GLY A 443 12.16 -2.73 -2.95
C GLY A 443 12.25 -4.15 -2.40
N ASN A 444 11.78 -4.33 -1.16
CA ASN A 444 11.93 -5.50 -0.28
C ASN A 444 13.12 -6.40 -0.66
N THR A 445 14.29 -6.15 -0.05
CA THR A 445 15.49 -6.95 -0.31
C THR A 445 15.30 -8.37 0.26
N PRO A 446 15.13 -9.42 -0.58
CA PRO A 446 14.64 -10.69 -0.06
C PRO A 446 15.63 -11.31 0.96
N PRO A 447 15.14 -11.77 2.13
CA PRO A 447 15.95 -12.16 3.27
C PRO A 447 16.93 -13.26 2.89
N ILE A 448 18.20 -13.11 3.23
CA ILE A 448 19.25 -14.03 2.80
C ILE A 448 19.14 -15.32 3.60
N ALA A 449 18.33 -16.25 3.07
CA ALA A 449 18.20 -17.61 3.57
C ALA A 449 19.57 -18.24 3.83
N ASN A 450 19.84 -18.65 5.07
CA ASN A 450 21.12 -19.22 5.44
C ASN A 450 20.98 -20.16 6.64
N PHE A 451 21.82 -21.18 6.69
CA PHE A 451 21.83 -22.16 7.77
C PHE A 451 23.15 -22.89 7.88
N THR A 452 23.32 -23.54 9.02
CA THR A 452 24.39 -24.52 9.29
C THR A 452 23.78 -25.88 9.66
N ALA A 453 24.57 -26.94 9.50
CA ALA A 453 24.14 -28.32 9.75
C ALA A 453 25.23 -29.08 10.53
N ALA A 454 24.88 -29.59 11.71
CA ALA A 454 25.75 -30.42 12.55
C ALA A 454 25.37 -31.90 12.38
N VAL A 455 26.23 -32.66 11.69
CA VAL A 455 26.02 -34.08 11.37
C VAL A 455 26.62 -34.98 12.46
N SER A 456 25.83 -35.94 12.94
CA SER A 456 26.25 -36.98 13.88
C SER A 456 25.70 -38.33 13.43
N GLY A 457 26.47 -39.04 12.60
CA GLY A 457 26.00 -40.27 11.97
C GLY A 457 24.89 -39.96 10.95
N LEU A 458 23.74 -40.62 11.10
CA LEU A 458 22.53 -40.39 10.30
C LEU A 458 21.64 -39.24 10.83
N ASN A 459 21.95 -38.68 12.00
CA ASN A 459 21.21 -37.56 12.58
C ASN A 459 21.87 -36.23 12.21
N VAL A 460 21.04 -35.21 11.94
CA VAL A 460 21.50 -33.84 11.68
C VAL A 460 20.69 -32.85 12.50
N GLN A 461 21.36 -31.96 13.22
CA GLN A 461 20.76 -30.75 13.79
C GLN A 461 21.00 -29.59 12.83
N PHE A 462 19.94 -28.90 12.44
CA PHE A 462 20.02 -27.67 11.66
C PHE A 462 19.90 -26.45 12.56
N THR A 463 20.58 -25.38 12.18
CA THR A 463 20.45 -24.07 12.81
C THR A 463 20.24 -23.03 11.73
N ASP A 464 19.09 -22.35 11.76
CA ASP A 464 18.80 -21.17 10.94
C ASP A 464 19.77 -20.04 11.31
N THR A 465 20.39 -19.46 10.29
CA THR A 465 21.28 -18.30 10.40
C THR A 465 20.95 -17.28 9.30
N SER A 466 19.70 -17.27 8.83
CA SER A 466 19.20 -16.35 7.82
C SER A 466 19.20 -14.93 8.37
N THR A 467 19.49 -13.96 7.50
CA THR A 467 19.55 -12.55 7.85
C THR A 467 18.66 -11.75 6.93
N ASP A 468 17.86 -10.88 7.51
CA ASP A 468 17.18 -9.80 6.83
C ASP A 468 18.00 -8.51 6.98
N SER A 469 17.96 -7.63 5.97
CA SER A 469 18.64 -6.33 5.99
C SER A 469 17.69 -5.15 6.20
N ASP A 470 16.39 -5.38 6.03
CA ASP A 470 15.36 -4.33 5.90
C ASP A 470 14.21 -4.60 6.90
N GLY A 471 13.81 -5.87 7.04
CA GLY A 471 12.70 -6.37 7.84
C GLY A 471 13.08 -7.50 8.81
N SER A 472 12.23 -8.51 8.95
CA SER A 472 12.43 -9.67 9.81
C SER A 472 11.81 -10.98 9.29
N VAL A 473 12.53 -12.10 9.45
CA VAL A 473 12.08 -13.42 8.94
C VAL A 473 10.93 -14.01 9.75
N VAL A 474 9.70 -13.85 9.26
CA VAL A 474 8.46 -14.37 9.87
C VAL A 474 8.15 -15.83 9.52
N SER A 475 8.50 -16.31 8.32
CA SER A 475 8.15 -17.66 7.82
C SER A 475 9.37 -18.49 7.41
N ARG A 476 9.24 -19.82 7.55
CA ARG A 476 10.31 -20.81 7.35
C ARG A 476 9.73 -22.12 6.82
N SER A 477 10.40 -22.70 5.81
CA SER A 477 10.06 -24.00 5.24
C SER A 477 11.33 -24.78 4.90
N TRP A 478 11.50 -25.95 5.52
CA TRP A 478 12.61 -26.87 5.31
C TRP A 478 12.19 -28.05 4.44
N ASN A 479 13.09 -28.48 3.56
CA ASN A 479 13.02 -29.75 2.84
C ASN A 479 14.36 -30.47 3.01
N PHE A 480 14.36 -31.67 3.58
CA PHE A 480 15.60 -32.39 3.90
C PHE A 480 16.16 -33.21 2.72
N GLY A 481 15.49 -33.21 1.56
CA GLY A 481 15.97 -33.87 0.34
C GLY A 481 15.78 -35.39 0.30
N ASP A 482 15.15 -35.98 1.33
CA ASP A 482 14.71 -37.38 1.39
C ASP A 482 13.17 -37.54 1.40
N GLY A 483 12.44 -36.43 1.36
CA GLY A 483 10.98 -36.35 1.51
C GLY A 483 10.52 -35.78 2.87
N GLY A 484 11.41 -35.63 3.84
CA GLY A 484 11.13 -34.96 5.12
C GLY A 484 11.07 -33.43 4.99
N SER A 485 10.27 -32.78 5.85
CA SER A 485 10.09 -31.33 5.89
C SER A 485 9.83 -30.81 7.31
N SER A 486 9.98 -29.49 7.53
CA SER A 486 9.68 -28.83 8.81
C SER A 486 9.44 -27.33 8.64
N THR A 487 8.74 -26.69 9.59
CA THR A 487 8.58 -25.22 9.69
C THR A 487 9.25 -24.63 10.93
N SER A 488 9.84 -25.47 11.79
CA SER A 488 10.58 -25.03 12.99
C SER A 488 11.83 -24.23 12.62
N ALA A 489 12.24 -23.27 13.46
CA ALA A 489 13.46 -22.49 13.22
C ALA A 489 14.74 -23.34 13.20
N ASN A 490 14.91 -24.25 14.17
CA ASN A 490 16.12 -25.05 14.34
C ASN A 490 15.78 -26.55 14.44
N PRO A 491 15.34 -27.20 13.34
CA PRO A 491 14.87 -28.58 13.37
C PRO A 491 16.03 -29.58 13.48
N SER A 492 15.73 -30.76 14.03
CA SER A 492 16.55 -31.95 13.87
C SER A 492 15.89 -32.93 12.90
N HIS A 493 16.70 -33.67 12.15
CA HIS A 493 16.24 -34.71 11.23
C HIS A 493 17.07 -35.99 11.36
N ALA A 494 16.51 -37.11 10.91
CA ALA A 494 17.14 -38.44 10.96
C ALA A 494 16.94 -39.15 9.61
N TYR A 495 18.04 -39.34 8.87
CA TYR A 495 17.99 -39.98 7.56
C TYR A 495 17.97 -41.50 7.68
N ALA A 496 17.23 -42.16 6.78
CA ALA A 496 17.11 -43.62 6.77
C ALA A 496 18.37 -44.36 6.25
N ALA A 497 19.29 -43.66 5.58
CA ALA A 497 20.49 -44.24 4.97
C ALA A 497 21.67 -43.26 4.96
N ALA A 498 22.88 -43.79 4.82
CA ALA A 498 24.07 -42.99 4.52
C ALA A 498 23.99 -42.48 3.06
N GLY A 499 24.31 -41.21 2.84
CA GLY A 499 24.16 -40.56 1.54
C GLY A 499 24.47 -39.06 1.58
N THR A 500 24.35 -38.40 0.43
CA THR A 500 24.39 -36.93 0.34
C THR A 500 23.04 -36.41 -0.07
N TYR A 501 22.42 -35.62 0.79
CA TYR A 501 21.07 -35.11 0.63
C TYR A 501 21.09 -33.62 0.29
N SER A 502 20.15 -33.18 -0.55
CA SER A 502 20.05 -31.78 -1.01
C SER A 502 19.05 -31.03 -0.13
N VAL A 503 19.54 -30.48 0.98
CA VAL A 503 18.70 -29.79 1.98
C VAL A 503 18.40 -28.37 1.51
N GLY A 504 17.12 -27.99 1.51
CA GLY A 504 16.65 -26.62 1.25
C GLY A 504 16.05 -25.98 2.49
N LEU A 505 16.35 -24.69 2.68
CA LEU A 505 15.62 -23.78 3.57
C LEU A 505 15.09 -22.61 2.73
N THR A 506 13.78 -22.44 2.71
CA THR A 506 13.09 -21.24 2.24
C THR A 506 12.68 -20.40 3.43
N VAL A 507 12.92 -19.09 3.37
CA VAL A 507 12.47 -18.12 4.38
C VAL A 507 11.69 -16.98 3.73
N THR A 508 10.78 -16.38 4.51
CA THR A 508 9.91 -15.26 4.13
C THR A 508 10.01 -14.18 5.20
N ASP A 509 10.16 -12.94 4.78
CA ASP A 509 10.15 -11.71 5.58
C ASP A 509 8.73 -11.20 5.89
N ASP A 510 8.64 -10.13 6.69
CA ASP A 510 7.40 -9.46 7.08
C ASP A 510 6.76 -8.63 5.95
N ASP A 511 7.54 -8.20 4.94
CA ASP A 511 7.04 -7.54 3.71
C ASP A 511 6.75 -8.54 2.56
N GLY A 512 6.75 -9.85 2.84
CA GLY A 512 6.25 -10.92 1.98
C GLY A 512 7.16 -11.47 0.87
N ALA A 513 8.42 -11.02 0.74
CA ALA A 513 9.37 -11.62 -0.20
C ALA A 513 9.90 -12.97 0.32
N SER A 514 10.76 -13.65 -0.44
CA SER A 514 11.32 -14.94 -0.02
C SER A 514 12.60 -15.31 -0.77
N HIS A 515 13.47 -16.06 -0.10
CA HIS A 515 14.68 -16.64 -0.67
C HIS A 515 14.80 -18.12 -0.27
N THR A 516 15.47 -18.92 -1.10
CA THR A 516 15.76 -20.34 -0.80
C THR A 516 17.25 -20.61 -0.91
N LYS A 517 17.86 -21.10 0.17
CA LYS A 517 19.21 -21.67 0.14
C LYS A 517 19.13 -23.19 0.09
N THR A 518 19.85 -23.78 -0.85
CA THR A 518 20.06 -25.23 -0.93
C THR A 518 21.51 -25.57 -0.62
N GLN A 519 21.75 -26.62 0.16
CA GLN A 519 23.09 -27.09 0.53
C GLN A 519 23.12 -28.62 0.57
N SER A 520 24.16 -29.22 -0.01
CA SER A 520 24.43 -30.65 0.11
C SER A 520 24.90 -30.99 1.53
N VAL A 521 24.22 -31.93 2.18
CA VAL A 521 24.59 -32.46 3.50
C VAL A 521 24.90 -33.95 3.36
N THR A 522 26.16 -34.33 3.55
CA THR A 522 26.58 -35.73 3.57
C THR A 522 26.41 -36.30 4.98
N VAL A 523 25.61 -37.35 5.10
CA VAL A 523 25.44 -38.15 6.31
C VAL A 523 25.99 -39.55 6.09
N GLY A 524 26.56 -40.16 7.13
CA GLY A 524 27.17 -41.48 7.05
C GLY A 524 26.88 -42.30 8.29
N SER A 525 27.15 -43.61 8.27
CA SER A 525 27.07 -44.51 9.44
C SER A 525 28.22 -44.30 10.44
N GLY A 526 28.62 -43.03 10.63
CA GLY A 526 29.87 -42.64 11.27
C GLY A 526 31.14 -43.00 10.47
N GLY A 527 32.08 -42.06 10.37
CA GLY A 527 33.38 -42.33 9.75
C GLY A 527 34.32 -43.13 10.67
N ASP A 528 35.06 -44.07 10.09
CA ASP A 528 36.13 -44.83 10.77
C ASP A 528 37.24 -43.89 11.26
N ALA A 529 37.26 -43.60 12.56
CA ALA A 529 38.20 -42.66 13.16
C ALA A 529 39.52 -43.34 13.52
N VAL A 530 40.63 -42.95 12.89
CA VAL A 530 41.97 -43.38 13.30
C VAL A 530 42.35 -42.66 14.60
N VAL A 531 42.56 -43.44 15.67
CA VAL A 531 42.71 -42.93 17.06
C VAL A 531 44.04 -43.31 17.70
N LEU A 532 44.82 -44.16 17.04
CA LEU A 532 46.23 -44.41 17.32
C LEU A 532 46.91 -44.67 15.97
N ASN A 533 48.09 -44.09 15.74
CA ASN A 533 48.95 -44.41 14.61
C ASN A 533 50.40 -44.12 15.00
N VAL A 534 51.18 -45.16 15.26
CA VAL A 534 52.51 -45.07 15.89
C VAL A 534 53.49 -45.97 15.16
N ALA A 535 54.53 -45.36 14.57
CA ALA A 535 55.71 -46.08 14.15
C ALA A 535 56.48 -46.58 15.39
N LEU A 536 56.71 -47.89 15.45
CA LEU A 536 57.41 -48.54 16.55
C LEU A 536 58.93 -48.45 16.36
N PRO A 537 59.73 -48.41 17.44
CA PRO A 537 61.19 -48.39 17.34
C PRO A 537 61.73 -49.68 16.71
N THR A 538 62.94 -49.62 16.16
CA THR A 538 63.67 -50.84 15.78
C THR A 538 64.13 -51.56 17.04
N VAL A 539 63.87 -52.86 17.11
CA VAL A 539 64.17 -53.73 18.26
C VAL A 539 65.14 -54.82 17.84
N THR A 540 66.27 -54.91 18.56
CA THR A 540 67.35 -55.88 18.30
C THR A 540 67.39 -57.04 19.30
N SER A 541 66.39 -57.19 20.19
CA SER A 541 66.27 -58.36 21.09
C SER A 541 64.81 -58.70 21.47
N GLY A 542 64.49 -60.00 21.52
CA GLY A 542 63.14 -60.56 21.72
C GLY A 542 62.55 -60.45 23.14
N ASN A 543 62.87 -59.39 23.89
CA ASN A 543 62.32 -59.11 25.23
C ASN A 543 61.70 -57.72 25.37
N TRP A 544 61.69 -56.90 24.31
CA TRP A 544 61.04 -55.59 24.30
C TRP A 544 59.51 -55.71 24.32
N SER A 545 58.82 -54.80 25.01
CA SER A 545 57.41 -54.54 24.77
C SER A 545 57.00 -53.13 25.21
N SER A 546 56.10 -52.50 24.46
CA SER A 546 55.49 -51.21 24.78
C SER A 546 53.97 -51.36 24.97
N THR A 547 53.35 -50.44 25.72
CA THR A 547 51.89 -50.42 25.95
C THR A 547 51.31 -49.04 25.67
N TYR A 548 50.21 -49.02 24.93
CA TYR A 548 49.44 -47.86 24.50
C TYR A 548 47.99 -47.99 25.02
N THR A 549 47.20 -46.91 24.94
CA THR A 549 45.79 -46.90 25.38
C THR A 549 44.89 -46.23 24.35
N VAL A 550 43.64 -46.69 24.27
CA VAL A 550 42.56 -46.07 23.49
C VAL A 550 41.30 -46.02 24.34
N SER A 551 40.76 -44.82 24.55
CA SER A 551 39.49 -44.59 25.24
C SER A 551 38.31 -44.74 24.28
N ILE A 552 37.21 -45.33 24.77
CA ILE A 552 36.00 -45.60 23.99
C ILE A 552 34.89 -44.61 24.39
N PRO A 553 34.58 -43.59 23.56
CA PRO A 553 33.40 -42.75 23.78
C PRO A 553 32.10 -43.51 23.48
N ALA A 554 30.98 -42.96 23.96
CA ALA A 554 29.65 -43.42 23.59
C ALA A 554 29.45 -43.44 22.06
N GLY A 555 28.59 -44.33 21.57
CA GLY A 555 28.35 -44.52 20.14
C GLY A 555 29.41 -45.33 19.37
N THR A 556 30.54 -45.70 19.98
CA THR A 556 31.53 -46.59 19.33
C THR A 556 31.00 -48.02 19.25
N THR A 557 30.92 -48.59 18.05
CA THR A 557 30.41 -49.97 17.81
C THR A 557 31.50 -50.96 17.43
N LYS A 558 32.68 -50.46 17.04
CA LYS A 558 33.83 -51.30 16.68
C LYS A 558 35.14 -50.62 17.05
N LEU A 559 36.10 -51.41 17.50
CA LEU A 559 37.51 -51.04 17.60
C LEU A 559 38.33 -52.07 16.82
N VAL A 560 39.09 -51.62 15.84
CA VAL A 560 40.10 -52.43 15.14
C VAL A 560 41.48 -51.93 15.54
N VAL A 561 42.35 -52.82 16.01
CA VAL A 561 43.75 -52.54 16.32
C VAL A 561 44.61 -53.46 15.47
N SER A 562 45.64 -52.92 14.79
CA SER A 562 46.51 -53.70 13.92
C SER A 562 47.96 -53.25 13.97
N THR A 563 48.87 -54.21 13.82
CA THR A 563 50.28 -53.96 13.45
C THR A 563 50.44 -54.21 11.96
N SER A 564 51.39 -53.53 11.32
CA SER A 564 51.62 -53.64 9.88
C SER A 564 53.02 -53.16 9.47
N GLY A 565 53.51 -53.69 8.35
CA GLY A 565 54.77 -53.27 7.72
C GLY A 565 56.04 -53.77 8.40
N GLY A 566 57.18 -53.34 7.87
CA GLY A 566 58.49 -53.66 8.43
C GLY A 566 58.95 -55.10 8.22
N THR A 567 60.00 -55.48 8.96
CA THR A 567 60.57 -56.84 9.01
C THR A 567 60.61 -57.34 10.46
N GLY A 568 60.68 -58.65 10.66
CA GLY A 568 60.72 -59.26 12.00
C GLY A 568 59.38 -59.73 12.54
N ASP A 569 59.27 -59.88 13.87
CA ASP A 569 58.12 -60.46 14.54
C ASP A 569 57.67 -59.70 15.82
N ALA A 570 56.47 -59.11 15.76
CA ALA A 570 55.94 -58.16 16.73
C ALA A 570 54.48 -58.48 17.14
N ASP A 571 54.34 -59.35 18.15
CA ASP A 571 53.09 -59.76 18.79
C ASP A 571 52.21 -58.58 19.25
N LEU A 572 50.92 -58.63 18.91
CA LEU A 572 49.87 -57.72 19.33
C LEU A 572 48.95 -58.36 20.39
N TYR A 573 48.79 -57.67 21.52
CA TYR A 573 47.84 -58.03 22.56
C TYR A 573 46.94 -56.82 22.87
N VAL A 574 45.63 -57.03 23.01
CA VAL A 574 44.66 -55.98 23.37
C VAL A 574 43.81 -56.43 24.57
N ARG A 575 43.57 -55.56 25.55
CA ARG A 575 42.79 -55.88 26.76
C ARG A 575 41.97 -54.69 27.27
N LYS A 576 40.71 -54.92 27.64
CA LYS A 576 39.87 -53.91 28.32
C LYS A 576 40.34 -53.68 29.77
N GLY A 577 40.45 -52.43 30.20
CA GLY A 577 40.56 -52.01 31.61
C GLY A 577 41.92 -52.19 32.30
N ALA A 578 42.83 -53.03 31.79
CA ALA A 578 44.17 -53.21 32.33
C ALA A 578 45.17 -53.65 31.24
N ALA A 579 46.47 -53.47 31.50
CA ALA A 579 47.52 -53.88 30.56
C ALA A 579 47.49 -55.40 30.23
N PRO A 580 47.77 -55.80 28.97
CA PRO A 580 47.87 -57.21 28.60
C PRO A 580 49.13 -57.90 29.11
N THR A 581 49.00 -59.16 29.53
CA THR A 581 50.12 -60.10 29.71
C THR A 581 50.09 -61.16 28.60
N SER A 582 51.14 -61.97 28.47
CA SER A 582 51.16 -63.11 27.55
C SER A 582 50.12 -64.21 27.87
N THR A 583 49.44 -64.12 29.01
CA THR A 583 48.42 -65.06 29.50
C THR A 583 47.07 -64.39 29.82
N SER A 584 46.94 -63.07 29.64
CA SER A 584 45.73 -62.32 29.99
C SER A 584 45.53 -61.13 29.06
N TYR A 585 44.58 -61.30 28.13
CA TYR A 585 44.22 -60.37 27.07
C TYR A 585 42.74 -60.55 26.69
N THR A 586 42.14 -59.56 26.05
CA THR A 586 40.84 -59.66 25.38
C THR A 586 41.01 -60.18 23.94
N CYS A 587 42.15 -59.91 23.29
CA CYS A 587 42.50 -60.46 21.98
C CYS A 587 44.04 -60.57 21.83
N ARG A 588 44.48 -61.64 21.15
CA ARG A 588 45.80 -61.85 20.52
C ARG A 588 45.55 -62.57 19.19
N PRO A 589 46.11 -62.15 18.05
CA PRO A 589 45.81 -62.78 16.74
C PRO A 589 46.50 -64.13 16.47
N TYR A 590 47.61 -64.46 17.14
CA TYR A 590 48.39 -65.69 16.93
C TYR A 590 48.94 -65.86 15.49
N THR A 591 49.23 -64.74 14.83
CA THR A 591 49.99 -64.74 13.58
C THR A 591 51.50 -64.82 13.85
N SER A 592 52.29 -64.91 12.78
CA SER A 592 53.75 -64.75 12.85
C SER A 592 54.15 -63.61 11.93
N GLY A 593 55.06 -62.76 12.40
CA GLY A 593 55.41 -61.53 11.72
C GLY A 593 54.49 -60.35 12.07
N ASN A 594 54.90 -59.16 11.64
CA ASN A 594 54.35 -57.87 12.07
C ASN A 594 52.92 -57.52 11.62
N ALA A 595 52.16 -58.43 11.03
CA ALA A 595 50.89 -58.16 10.35
C ALA A 595 49.67 -58.67 11.15
N GLU A 596 49.60 -58.31 12.43
CA GLU A 596 48.56 -58.80 13.34
C GLU A 596 47.32 -57.87 13.35
N THR A 597 46.11 -58.39 13.61
CA THR A 597 44.89 -57.56 13.77
C THR A 597 43.91 -58.12 14.79
N CYS A 598 43.50 -57.27 15.74
CA CYS A 598 42.45 -57.52 16.74
C CYS A 598 41.22 -56.66 16.44
N THR A 599 40.06 -57.29 16.24
CA THR A 599 38.76 -56.59 16.14
C THR A 599 37.92 -56.84 17.39
N ILE A 600 37.35 -55.78 17.94
CA ILE A 600 36.43 -55.80 19.09
C ILE A 600 35.13 -55.14 18.63
N ASN A 601 34.07 -55.94 18.53
CA ASN A 601 32.71 -55.45 18.26
C ASN A 601 32.05 -55.04 19.58
N ALA A 602 31.18 -54.02 19.53
CA ALA A 602 30.54 -53.37 20.67
C ALA A 602 31.49 -53.06 21.86
N PRO A 603 32.62 -52.35 21.64
CA PRO A 603 33.54 -51.99 22.72
C PRO A 603 32.81 -51.11 23.73
N THR A 604 32.96 -51.40 25.03
CA THR A 604 32.13 -50.75 26.06
C THR A 604 32.43 -49.26 26.17
N ALA A 605 31.42 -48.42 25.97
CA ALA A 605 31.50 -46.97 26.18
C ALA A 605 32.02 -46.61 27.59
N GLY A 606 32.80 -45.53 27.69
CA GLY A 606 33.43 -45.07 28.92
C GLY A 606 34.63 -45.90 29.38
N SER A 607 35.01 -46.97 28.67
CA SER A 607 36.15 -47.82 29.04
C SER A 607 37.42 -47.54 28.22
N THR A 608 38.57 -47.90 28.79
CA THR A 608 39.88 -47.82 28.12
C THR A 608 40.35 -49.21 27.73
N TYR A 609 40.80 -49.37 26.49
CA TYR A 609 41.49 -50.57 26.01
C TYR A 609 43.00 -50.31 26.00
N TYR A 610 43.75 -51.22 26.59
CA TYR A 610 45.21 -51.23 26.60
C TYR A 610 45.71 -52.13 25.48
N ILE A 611 46.68 -51.64 24.73
CA ILE A 611 47.25 -52.28 23.55
C ILE A 611 48.73 -52.48 23.82
N ARG A 612 49.19 -53.72 23.93
CA ARG A 612 50.61 -54.06 24.12
C ARG A 612 51.16 -54.67 22.84
N VAL A 613 52.29 -54.15 22.38
CA VAL A 613 53.11 -54.79 21.34
C VAL A 613 54.35 -55.37 21.99
N ARG A 614 54.70 -56.61 21.65
CA ARG A 614 55.87 -57.32 22.19
C ARG A 614 56.73 -57.83 21.03
N ALA A 615 58.04 -57.66 21.15
CA ALA A 615 59.01 -58.34 20.29
C ALA A 615 59.00 -59.85 20.60
N TYR A 616 58.55 -60.67 19.64
CA TYR A 616 58.77 -62.12 19.69
C TYR A 616 60.19 -62.45 19.18
N SER A 617 60.61 -61.77 18.11
CA SER A 617 62.00 -61.72 17.66
C SER A 617 62.45 -60.26 17.44
N THR A 618 63.54 -60.03 16.71
CA THR A 618 63.91 -58.66 16.32
C THR A 618 62.89 -58.10 15.32
N PHE A 619 62.67 -56.78 15.31
CA PHE A 619 61.80 -56.15 14.31
C PHE A 619 62.21 -54.71 13.96
N SER A 620 61.81 -54.22 12.79
CA SER A 620 62.05 -52.84 12.34
C SER A 620 60.95 -52.37 11.40
N GLY A 621 60.61 -51.07 11.42
CA GLY A 621 59.68 -50.46 10.47
C GLY A 621 58.20 -50.79 10.65
N VAL A 622 57.79 -51.27 11.83
CA VAL A 622 56.41 -51.65 12.14
C VAL A 622 55.57 -50.42 12.54
N ASN A 623 54.35 -50.32 12.03
CA ASN A 623 53.38 -49.31 12.43
C ASN A 623 52.17 -49.94 13.14
N LEU A 624 51.89 -49.47 14.35
CA LEU A 624 50.70 -49.81 15.14
C LEU A 624 49.57 -48.80 14.86
N LYS A 625 48.41 -49.27 14.43
CA LYS A 625 47.22 -48.46 14.16
C LYS A 625 46.03 -48.91 15.01
N ALA A 626 45.18 -47.98 15.45
CA ALA A 626 43.86 -48.28 15.98
C ALA A 626 42.79 -47.38 15.35
N VAL A 627 41.63 -47.97 15.06
CA VAL A 627 40.49 -47.34 14.37
C VAL A 627 39.21 -47.63 15.14
N ARG A 628 38.38 -46.61 15.38
CA ARG A 628 37.05 -46.72 16.00
C ARG A 628 35.95 -46.42 14.98
N SER A 629 35.00 -47.34 14.81
CA SER A 629 33.78 -47.13 14.03
C SER A 629 32.64 -46.68 14.96
N PRO A 630 31.86 -45.64 14.61
CA PRO A 630 30.56 -45.35 15.22
C PRO A 630 29.46 -46.31 14.72
N ASN A 631 28.20 -46.00 15.03
CA ASN A 631 27.00 -46.69 14.50
C ASN A 631 26.43 -45.93 13.29
#